data_AF-A0A1W9L5Y7-F1
#
_entry.id   AF-A0A1W9L5Y7-F1
#
_cell.length_a   1.000
_cell.length_b   1.000
_cell.length_c   1.000
_cell.angle_alpha   90.00
_cell.angle_beta   90.00
_cell.angle_gamma   90.00
#
_symmetry.space_group_name_H-M   'P 1'
#
loop_
_entity.id
_entity.type
_entity.pdbx_description
1 polymer ?
#
loop_
_entity_poly.entity_id
_entity_poly.type
_entity_poly.pdbx_seq_one_letter_code
_entity_poly.pdbx_strand_id
1 'polypeptide(L)'
;MKKSILENNKSYSFSDYFKLPCLTRDIVAEFGYQFRFEKIELPKKNIAHLNLEKLRATFYKKLPHISLNSEASKREFFISPLLLELLDYIEIDIEVEYPIYVNDQLKGNIDYLIHSSEEFIVIEAKNAEIDKGFTQLAVELIAMDHYLEDDKRGLLYGAVTMGD
;
A
#
# COMPACT_ATOMS: atom_id res chain seq x y z
N MET A 1 -5.46 -32.43 -5.37
CA MET A 1 -5.61 -31.40 -4.32
C MET A 1 -4.39 -30.51 -4.36
N LYS A 2 -4.55 -29.21 -4.61
CA LYS A 2 -3.45 -28.25 -4.45
C LYS A 2 -3.09 -28.22 -2.96
N LYS A 3 -1.81 -28.34 -2.62
CA LYS A 3 -1.35 -28.24 -1.24
C LYS A 3 -1.49 -26.77 -0.82
N SER A 4 -2.20 -26.50 0.28
CA SER A 4 -2.35 -25.15 0.85
C SER A 4 -0.97 -24.56 1.12
N ILE A 5 -0.76 -23.32 0.67
CA ILE A 5 0.45 -22.52 0.97
C ILE A 5 0.44 -22.06 2.43
N LEU A 6 -0.75 -21.79 2.98
CA LEU A 6 -0.93 -21.34 4.36
C LEU A 6 -1.15 -22.51 5.31
N GLU A 7 -0.54 -22.44 6.48
CA GLU A 7 -0.72 -23.42 7.55
C GLU A 7 -1.97 -23.08 8.37
N ASN A 8 -2.90 -24.01 8.51
CA ASN A 8 -4.22 -23.78 9.14
C ASN A 8 -4.17 -23.28 10.59
N ASN A 9 -3.09 -23.54 11.33
CA ASN A 9 -2.95 -23.16 12.74
C ASN A 9 -1.90 -22.06 12.97
N LYS A 10 -1.39 -21.46 11.88
CA LYS A 10 -0.41 -20.39 11.96
C LYS A 10 -1.09 -19.07 11.69
N SER A 11 -0.76 -18.10 12.50
CA SER A 11 -1.18 -16.73 12.27
C SER A 11 -0.17 -16.00 11.38
N TYR A 12 -0.68 -15.21 10.44
CA TYR A 12 0.10 -14.42 9.49
C TYR A 12 -0.34 -12.96 9.58
N SER A 13 0.64 -12.07 9.76
CA SER A 13 0.48 -10.64 9.53
C SER A 13 0.80 -10.27 8.08
N PHE A 14 0.41 -9.09 7.61
CA PHE A 14 0.77 -8.59 6.27
C PHE A 14 2.29 -8.67 6.00
N SER A 15 3.11 -8.35 7.01
CA SER A 15 4.57 -8.45 6.92
C SER A 15 5.11 -9.88 6.85
N ASP A 16 4.34 -10.89 7.24
CA ASP A 16 4.75 -12.30 7.10
C ASP A 16 4.62 -12.78 5.65
N TYR A 17 3.61 -12.30 4.92
CA TYR A 17 3.43 -12.62 3.49
C TYR A 17 4.60 -12.13 2.64
N PHE A 18 5.18 -10.97 2.98
CA PHE A 18 6.41 -10.48 2.36
C PHE A 18 7.56 -11.50 2.42
N LYS A 19 7.64 -12.29 3.50
CA LYS A 19 8.74 -13.23 3.75
C LYS A 19 8.50 -14.61 3.12
N LEU A 20 7.30 -14.89 2.62
CA LEU A 20 6.98 -16.18 2.03
C LEU A 20 7.70 -16.36 0.68
N PRO A 21 8.32 -17.53 0.43
CA PRO A 21 8.97 -17.83 -0.84
C PRO A 21 7.94 -18.27 -1.90
N CYS A 22 6.84 -17.53 -2.04
CA CYS A 22 5.72 -17.84 -2.92
C CYS A 22 5.44 -16.68 -3.86
N LEU A 23 4.93 -16.99 -5.06
CA LEU A 23 4.53 -15.96 -6.01
C LEU A 23 3.25 -15.28 -5.53
N THR A 24 3.12 -13.96 -5.79
CA THR A 24 1.91 -13.19 -5.47
C THR A 24 0.64 -13.87 -5.99
N ARG A 25 0.68 -14.37 -7.23
CA ARG A 25 -0.44 -15.06 -7.86
C ARG A 25 -0.92 -16.31 -7.12
N ASP A 26 0.00 -17.01 -6.46
CA ASP A 26 -0.31 -18.23 -5.74
C ASP A 26 -0.88 -17.88 -4.36
N ILE A 27 -0.35 -16.84 -3.71
CA ILE A 27 -0.86 -16.32 -2.43
C ILE A 27 -2.29 -15.82 -2.58
N VAL A 28 -2.59 -14.95 -3.56
CA VAL A 28 -3.96 -14.42 -3.72
C VAL A 28 -4.98 -15.52 -4.06
N ALA A 29 -4.53 -16.59 -4.75
CA ALA A 29 -5.39 -17.71 -5.09
C ALA A 29 -5.81 -18.55 -3.87
N GLU A 30 -5.02 -18.56 -2.78
CA GLU A 30 -5.43 -19.19 -1.50
C GLU A 30 -6.66 -18.51 -0.89
N PHE A 31 -6.84 -17.22 -1.16
CA PHE A 31 -7.99 -16.44 -0.72
C PHE A 31 -9.14 -16.43 -1.74
N GLY A 32 -9.02 -17.16 -2.85
CA GLY A 32 -10.04 -17.19 -3.91
C GLY A 32 -9.96 -16.04 -4.92
N TYR A 33 -8.90 -15.23 -4.90
CA TYR A 33 -8.70 -14.11 -5.82
C TYR A 33 -7.87 -14.53 -7.04
N GLN A 34 -7.93 -13.70 -8.09
CA GLN A 34 -7.13 -13.86 -9.30
C GLN A 34 -6.09 -12.75 -9.41
N PHE A 35 -4.89 -13.10 -9.87
CA PHE A 35 -3.84 -12.14 -10.17
C PHE A 35 -3.74 -11.88 -11.67
N ARG A 36 -3.67 -10.61 -12.05
CA ARG A 36 -3.36 -10.17 -13.42
C ARG A 36 -2.27 -9.10 -13.37
N PHE A 37 -1.34 -9.19 -14.31
CA PHE A 37 -0.31 -8.17 -14.50
C PHE A 37 -0.62 -7.42 -15.79
N GLU A 38 -1.25 -6.27 -15.65
CA GLU A 38 -1.75 -5.47 -16.77
C GLU A 38 -1.37 -4.01 -16.58
N LYS A 39 -1.16 -3.30 -17.69
CA LYS A 39 -0.99 -1.85 -17.66
C LYS A 39 -2.37 -1.22 -17.45
N ILE A 40 -2.53 -0.47 -16.37
CA ILE A 40 -3.76 0.27 -16.09
C ILE A 40 -3.64 1.70 -16.66
N GLU A 41 -4.66 2.16 -17.36
CA GLU A 41 -4.80 3.56 -17.73
C GLU A 41 -5.60 4.28 -16.66
N LEU A 42 -4.92 5.08 -15.84
CA LEU A 42 -5.57 5.86 -14.78
C LEU A 42 -6.18 7.15 -15.35
N PRO A 43 -7.36 7.56 -14.85
CA PRO A 43 -7.96 8.83 -15.22
C PRO A 43 -7.02 9.99 -14.84
N LYS A 44 -6.90 10.98 -15.72
CA LYS A 44 -6.09 12.17 -15.49
C LYS A 44 -6.99 13.34 -15.14
N LYS A 45 -6.67 14.03 -14.04
CA LYS A 45 -7.31 15.28 -13.64
C LYS A 45 -6.31 16.43 -13.77
N ASN A 46 -6.73 17.53 -14.37
CA ASN A 46 -5.95 18.76 -14.32
C ASN A 46 -6.31 19.50 -13.04
N ILE A 47 -5.31 19.76 -12.20
CA ILE A 47 -5.45 20.48 -10.94
C ILE A 47 -4.95 21.90 -11.17
N ALA A 48 -5.84 22.88 -11.04
CA ALA A 48 -5.50 24.27 -11.18
C ALA A 48 -4.45 24.66 -10.13
N HIS A 49 -3.42 25.39 -10.55
CA HIS A 49 -2.35 25.89 -9.69
C HIS A 49 -1.52 24.83 -8.95
N LEU A 50 -1.55 23.56 -9.39
CA LEU A 50 -0.67 22.53 -8.86
C LEU A 50 0.81 22.97 -8.95
N ASN A 51 1.48 23.11 -7.81
CA ASN A 51 2.85 23.57 -7.76
C ASN A 51 3.68 22.78 -6.74
N LEU A 52 4.32 21.72 -7.21
CA LEU A 52 5.18 20.85 -6.39
C LEU A 52 6.65 21.29 -6.39
N GLU A 53 6.99 22.45 -6.94
CA GLU A 53 8.38 22.92 -7.04
C GLU A 53 9.05 23.09 -5.68
N LYS A 54 8.30 23.58 -4.69
CA LYS A 54 8.81 23.76 -3.33
C LYS A 54 9.07 22.41 -2.65
N LEU A 55 8.15 21.44 -2.78
CA LEU A 55 8.34 20.09 -2.25
C LEU A 55 9.55 19.43 -2.91
N ARG A 56 9.63 19.49 -4.26
CA ARG A 56 10.75 18.94 -5.03
C ARG A 56 12.10 19.56 -4.63
N ALA A 57 12.16 20.90 -4.52
CA ALA A 57 13.37 21.59 -4.06
C ALA A 57 13.75 21.21 -2.61
N THR A 58 12.75 21.01 -1.76
CA THR A 58 12.96 20.54 -0.38
C THR A 58 13.57 19.15 -0.36
N PHE A 59 13.05 18.24 -1.17
CA PHE A 59 13.57 16.88 -1.30
C PHE A 59 15.02 16.87 -1.76
N TYR A 60 15.35 17.52 -2.88
CA TYR A 60 16.72 17.59 -3.38
C TYR A 60 17.71 18.24 -2.42
N LYS A 61 17.27 19.27 -1.68
CA LYS A 61 18.14 20.00 -0.76
C LYS A 61 18.34 19.28 0.58
N LYS A 62 17.30 18.64 1.12
CA LYS A 62 17.29 18.15 2.50
C LYS A 62 17.51 16.65 2.63
N LEU A 63 16.94 15.84 1.73
CA LEU A 63 17.02 14.38 1.84
C LEU A 63 18.44 13.82 1.77
N PRO A 64 19.40 14.39 0.99
CA PRO A 64 20.79 13.93 1.02
C PRO A 64 21.47 14.05 2.40
N HIS A 65 20.88 14.80 3.33
CA HIS A 65 21.38 14.97 4.70
C HIS A 65 20.68 14.07 5.72
N ILE A 66 19.80 13.16 5.28
CA ILE A 66 19.00 12.28 6.12
C ILE A 66 19.33 10.82 5.76
N SER A 67 19.50 9.98 6.78
CA SER A 67 19.69 8.54 6.58
C SER A 67 18.33 7.85 6.44
N LEU A 68 18.07 7.26 5.27
CA LEU A 68 16.77 6.67 4.90
C LEU A 68 16.87 5.14 4.84
N ASN A 69 17.44 4.56 5.89
CA ASN A 69 17.83 3.14 5.95
C ASN A 69 16.73 2.23 6.51
N SER A 70 15.58 2.78 6.87
CA SER A 70 14.44 2.02 7.39
C SER A 70 13.14 2.41 6.70
N GLU A 71 12.20 1.47 6.68
CA GLU A 71 10.84 1.66 6.17
C GLU A 71 10.19 2.89 6.83
N ALA A 72 10.28 2.97 8.17
CA ALA A 72 9.77 4.09 8.95
C ALA A 72 10.39 5.44 8.52
N SER A 73 11.71 5.51 8.32
CA SER A 73 12.38 6.75 7.90
C SER A 73 11.93 7.21 6.51
N LYS A 74 11.76 6.28 5.57
CA LYS A 74 11.27 6.61 4.22
C LYS A 74 9.81 7.04 4.26
N ARG A 75 8.96 6.37 5.06
CA ARG A 75 7.57 6.81 5.26
C ARG A 75 7.53 8.25 5.74
N GLU A 76 8.32 8.60 6.76
CA GLU A 76 8.33 9.92 7.38
C GLU A 76 8.90 11.03 6.49
N PHE A 77 9.97 10.75 5.73
CA PHE A 77 10.70 11.78 5.00
C PHE A 77 10.38 11.84 3.50
N PHE A 78 9.80 10.79 2.91
CA PHE A 78 9.36 10.79 1.51
C PHE A 78 7.84 10.78 1.37
N ILE A 79 7.16 9.81 1.99
CA ILE A 79 5.73 9.55 1.73
C ILE A 79 4.85 10.57 2.46
N SER A 80 5.02 10.76 3.78
CA SER A 80 4.19 11.69 4.54
C SER A 80 4.25 13.12 3.99
N PRO A 81 5.41 13.69 3.62
CA PRO A 81 5.46 15.06 3.10
C PRO A 81 4.77 15.20 1.74
N LEU A 82 4.82 14.17 0.89
CA LEU A 82 4.08 14.15 -0.37
C LEU A 82 2.57 14.11 -0.11
N LEU A 83 2.11 13.21 0.74
CA LEU A 83 0.70 13.09 1.10
C LEU A 83 0.16 14.36 1.75
N LEU A 84 0.94 15.00 2.62
CA LEU A 84 0.60 16.28 3.24
C LEU A 84 0.48 17.40 2.20
N GLU A 85 1.40 17.46 1.23
CA GLU A 85 1.32 18.44 0.13
C GLU A 85 0.08 18.20 -0.75
N LEU A 86 -0.37 16.95 -0.92
CA LEU A 86 -1.58 16.65 -1.69
C LEU A 86 -2.86 17.18 -1.04
N LEU A 87 -2.92 17.32 0.28
CA LEU A 87 -4.08 17.87 0.99
C LEU A 87 -4.39 19.32 0.58
N ASP A 88 -3.42 20.07 0.04
CA ASP A 88 -3.65 21.40 -0.50
C ASP A 88 -4.40 21.40 -1.85
N TYR A 89 -4.48 20.25 -2.52
CA TYR A 89 -4.96 20.14 -3.91
C TYR A 89 -6.17 19.22 -4.09
N ILE A 90 -6.36 18.24 -3.20
CA ILE A 90 -7.44 17.26 -3.27
C ILE A 90 -8.06 17.06 -1.88
N GLU A 91 -9.37 16.85 -1.87
CA GLU A 91 -10.13 16.53 -0.66
C GLU A 91 -10.04 15.02 -0.42
N ILE A 92 -9.19 14.64 0.54
CA ILE A 92 -8.96 13.27 0.99
C ILE A 92 -8.75 13.27 2.50
N ASP A 93 -9.12 12.17 3.14
CA ASP A 93 -8.71 11.88 4.52
C ASP A 93 -7.61 10.81 4.51
N ILE A 94 -6.66 10.90 5.43
CA ILE A 94 -5.50 10.01 5.48
C ILE A 94 -5.38 9.41 6.88
N GLU A 95 -5.53 8.10 6.97
CA GLU A 95 -5.26 7.32 8.17
C GLU A 95 -3.86 6.69 8.08
N VAL A 96 -3.05 6.91 9.11
CA VAL A 96 -1.65 6.44 9.18
C VAL A 96 -1.58 5.26 10.14
N GLU A 97 -0.90 4.18 9.73
CA GLU A 97 -0.81 2.92 10.49
C GLU A 97 -2.19 2.34 10.85
N TYR A 98 -3.12 2.33 9.89
CA TYR A 98 -4.50 1.88 10.07
C TYR A 98 -4.58 0.38 10.42
N PRO A 99 -5.09 -0.01 11.61
CA PRO A 99 -5.11 -1.40 12.02
C PRO A 99 -6.27 -2.17 11.38
N ILE A 100 -5.97 -3.34 10.83
CA ILE A 100 -6.95 -4.27 10.28
C ILE A 100 -6.82 -5.63 10.96
N TYR A 101 -7.96 -6.18 11.34
CA TYR A 101 -8.10 -7.55 11.77
C TYR A 101 -9.37 -8.15 11.15
N VAL A 102 -9.19 -9.00 10.15
CA VAL A 102 -10.28 -9.81 9.57
C VAL A 102 -10.27 -11.20 10.20
N ASN A 103 -9.10 -11.84 10.25
CA ASN A 103 -8.87 -13.13 10.89
C ASN A 103 -7.36 -13.35 11.13
N ASP A 104 -6.98 -14.55 11.57
CA ASP A 104 -5.58 -14.86 11.87
C ASP A 104 -4.64 -14.93 10.66
N GLN A 105 -5.16 -14.93 9.43
CA GLN A 105 -4.41 -14.88 8.17
C GLN A 105 -4.46 -13.49 7.51
N LEU A 106 -5.41 -12.63 7.88
CA LEU A 106 -5.63 -11.31 7.30
C LEU A 106 -5.65 -10.26 8.40
N LYS A 107 -4.47 -9.83 8.85
CA LYS A 107 -4.31 -8.80 9.87
C LYS A 107 -2.98 -8.05 9.78
N GLY A 108 -2.96 -6.85 10.35
CA GLY A 108 -1.78 -6.00 10.42
C GLY A 108 -2.15 -4.53 10.35
N ASN A 109 -1.17 -3.67 10.14
CA ASN A 109 -1.40 -2.25 9.92
C ASN A 109 -1.13 -1.92 8.45
N ILE A 110 -1.99 -1.10 7.86
CA ILE A 110 -1.75 -0.44 6.59
C ILE A 110 -0.93 0.83 6.86
N ASP A 111 0.14 1.05 6.11
CA ASP A 111 1.02 2.22 6.30
C ASP A 111 0.25 3.54 6.12
N TYR A 112 -0.47 3.68 4.99
CA TYR A 112 -1.40 4.80 4.75
C TYR A 112 -2.67 4.30 4.04
N LEU A 113 -3.81 4.56 4.65
CA LEU A 113 -5.13 4.40 4.03
C LEU A 113 -5.67 5.78 3.69
N ILE A 114 -5.99 6.00 2.42
CA ILE A 114 -6.49 7.27 1.91
C ILE A 114 -7.96 7.08 1.54
N HIS A 115 -8.81 7.83 2.22
CA HIS A 115 -10.24 7.88 1.95
C HIS A 115 -10.54 9.00 0.95
N SER A 116 -11.26 8.67 -0.10
CA SER A 116 -11.78 9.61 -1.08
C SER A 116 -13.15 9.11 -1.59
N SER A 117 -13.50 9.36 -2.86
CA SER A 117 -14.61 8.62 -3.49
C SER A 117 -14.32 7.12 -3.59
N GLU A 118 -13.04 6.74 -3.62
CA GLU A 118 -12.54 5.37 -3.60
C GLU A 118 -11.49 5.22 -2.50
N GLU A 119 -11.31 4.01 -1.99
CA GLU A 119 -10.29 3.69 -1.00
C GLU A 119 -8.94 3.41 -1.68
N PHE A 120 -7.88 4.02 -1.16
CA PHE A 120 -6.53 3.88 -1.71
C PHE A 120 -5.51 3.55 -0.63
N ILE A 121 -4.78 2.45 -0.82
CA ILE A 121 -3.73 1.98 0.08
C ILE A 121 -2.35 2.40 -0.47
N VAL A 122 -1.51 3.01 0.35
CA VAL A 122 -0.08 3.23 0.03
C VAL A 122 0.77 2.41 0.98
N ILE A 123 1.68 1.60 0.43
CA ILE A 123 2.72 0.93 1.21
C ILE A 123 4.13 1.24 0.70
N GLU A 124 5.09 1.13 1.60
CA GLU A 124 6.51 1.15 1.26
C GLU A 124 7.02 -0.27 0.92
N ALA A 125 7.79 -0.36 -0.18
CA ALA A 125 8.47 -1.57 -0.59
C ALA A 125 9.68 -1.80 0.32
N LYS A 126 9.63 -2.89 1.09
CA LYS A 126 10.71 -3.26 1.99
C LYS A 126 11.94 -3.71 1.19
N ASN A 127 13.13 -3.24 1.57
CA ASN A 127 14.43 -3.61 0.99
C ASN A 127 14.55 -3.48 -0.54
N ALA A 128 13.80 -2.56 -1.16
CA ALA A 128 13.73 -2.41 -2.63
C ALA A 128 13.20 -3.67 -3.36
N GLU A 129 12.56 -4.60 -2.66
CA GLU A 129 11.95 -5.80 -3.24
C GLU A 129 10.50 -5.50 -3.64
N ILE A 130 10.32 -4.78 -4.75
CA ILE A 130 9.01 -4.36 -5.26
C ILE A 130 8.04 -5.54 -5.43
N ASP A 131 8.50 -6.67 -5.97
CA ASP A 131 7.64 -7.86 -6.18
C ASP A 131 7.05 -8.39 -4.87
N LYS A 132 7.84 -8.38 -3.78
CA LYS A 132 7.36 -8.75 -2.46
C LYS A 132 6.48 -7.67 -1.84
N GLY A 133 6.75 -6.40 -2.15
CA GLY A 133 5.84 -5.29 -1.85
C GLY A 133 4.46 -5.53 -2.46
N PHE A 134 4.38 -5.93 -3.73
CA PHE A 134 3.10 -6.27 -4.36
C PHE A 134 2.40 -7.47 -3.72
N THR A 135 3.16 -8.47 -3.25
CA THR A 135 2.59 -9.56 -2.45
C THR A 135 1.94 -9.05 -1.17
N GLN A 136 2.62 -8.19 -0.42
CA GLN A 136 2.07 -7.60 0.80
C GLN A 136 0.83 -6.75 0.47
N LEU A 137 0.92 -5.85 -0.51
CA LEU A 137 -0.19 -4.99 -0.94
C LEU A 137 -1.41 -5.82 -1.37
N ALA A 138 -1.20 -6.90 -2.11
CA ALA A 138 -2.31 -7.74 -2.56
C ALA A 138 -3.07 -8.36 -1.38
N VAL A 139 -2.37 -8.77 -0.31
CA VAL A 139 -3.01 -9.31 0.89
C VAL A 139 -3.71 -8.22 1.69
N GLU A 140 -3.15 -7.02 1.76
CA GLU A 140 -3.80 -5.85 2.39
C GLU A 140 -5.08 -5.45 1.66
N LEU A 141 -5.07 -5.44 0.32
CA LEU A 141 -6.26 -5.20 -0.50
C LEU A 141 -7.35 -6.26 -0.28
N ILE A 142 -6.97 -7.54 -0.19
CA ILE A 142 -7.90 -8.63 0.16
C ILE A 142 -8.47 -8.43 1.56
N ALA A 143 -7.63 -8.07 2.54
CA ALA A 143 -8.11 -7.80 3.89
C ALA A 143 -9.09 -6.63 3.92
N MET A 144 -8.83 -5.58 3.14
CA MET A 144 -9.74 -4.44 3.00
C MET A 144 -11.06 -4.82 2.31
N ASP A 145 -11.05 -5.65 1.27
CA ASP A 145 -12.29 -6.14 0.63
C ASP A 145 -13.18 -6.89 1.63
N HIS A 146 -12.59 -7.69 2.52
CA HIS A 146 -13.31 -8.38 3.58
C HIS A 146 -13.74 -7.47 4.73
N TYR A 147 -13.01 -6.39 4.98
CA TYR A 147 -13.26 -5.46 6.08
C TYR A 147 -14.39 -4.47 5.74
N LEU A 148 -14.49 -4.08 4.47
CA LEU A 148 -15.52 -3.15 3.99
C LEU A 148 -16.88 -3.86 3.85
N GLU A 149 -17.92 -3.22 4.36
CA GLU A 149 -19.31 -3.68 4.21
C GLU A 149 -19.78 -3.54 2.75
N ASP A 150 -20.72 -4.40 2.33
CA ASP A 150 -21.19 -4.56 0.94
C ASP A 150 -21.60 -3.26 0.23
N ASP A 151 -22.06 -2.27 0.99
CA ASP A 151 -22.57 -1.00 0.49
C ASP A 151 -21.45 0.00 0.09
N LYS A 152 -20.18 -0.34 0.38
CA LYS A 152 -18.99 0.48 0.09
C LYS A 152 -18.06 -0.14 -0.97
N ARG A 153 -18.53 -1.13 -1.75
CA ARG A 153 -17.72 -1.86 -2.75
C ARG A 153 -17.42 -1.04 -4.00
N GLY A 154 -16.55 -0.04 -3.85
CA GLY A 154 -15.84 0.62 -4.94
C GLY A 154 -14.61 -0.19 -5.40
N LEU A 155 -13.81 0.38 -6.29
CA LEU A 155 -12.52 -0.19 -6.68
C LEU A 155 -11.49 0.14 -5.60
N LEU A 156 -10.89 -0.88 -5.00
CA LEU A 156 -9.75 -0.70 -4.08
C LEU A 156 -8.47 -0.52 -4.88
N TYR A 157 -7.82 0.62 -4.66
CA TYR A 157 -6.53 0.93 -5.28
C TYR A 157 -5.40 0.76 -4.29
N GLY A 158 -4.24 0.42 -4.82
CA GLY A 158 -3.03 0.22 -4.03
C GLY A 158 -1.79 0.68 -4.77
N ALA A 159 -0.82 1.25 -4.07
CA ALA A 159 0.50 1.55 -4.60
C ALA A 159 1.62 1.05 -3.70
N VAL A 160 2.69 0.61 -4.36
CA VAL A 160 3.97 0.24 -3.75
C VAL A 160 5.00 1.26 -4.18
N THR A 161 5.72 1.86 -3.22
CA THR A 161 6.82 2.82 -3.50
C THR A 161 8.11 2.41 -2.81
N MET A 162 9.26 2.62 -3.45
CA MET A 162 10.58 2.44 -2.82
C MET A 162 11.06 3.67 -2.03
N GLY A 163 10.36 4.80 -2.22
CA GLY A 163 10.67 6.10 -1.64
C GLY A 163 11.58 6.98 -2.51
N ASP A 164 12.31 6.44 -3.49
CA ASP A 164 13.30 7.15 -4.32
C ASP A 164 12.90 7.34 -5.79
#